data_AF-A0A117QYL6-F1
#
_entry.id   AF-A0A117QYL6-F1
#
_cell.length_a   1.000
_cell.length_b   1.000
_cell.length_c   1.000
_cell.angle_alpha   90.00
_cell.angle_beta   90.00
_cell.angle_gamma   90.00
#
_symmetry.space_group_name_H-M   'P 1'
#
loop_
_entity.id
_entity.type
_entity.pdbx_description
1 polymer ?
#
loop_
_entity_poly.entity_id
_entity_poly.type
_entity_poly.pdbx_seq_one_letter_code
_entity_poly.pdbx_strand_id
1 'polypeptide(L)'
;MAPHTPVTPPRRTEPTASAAAGELVVAPVTITPTKPLTPTHVKGLLWTDVLVKASARVGGVRLVWNNRMATVTTQATAFWHHLDLTEPDTDWSRESDIRIGERYVRFHAERRDTDLRDTDRRALGDYLTRADREGWIHPAGRRMLDLWRAQLDQLGVADLGLAADRPLTTTAQTMLDALADRGLLVDHRRFGGPVHLDGPRWGLPLRRLIGGDGHPNYLLPILRELVPLIRPGRLFLLVHDDDIAADYLLLDRVLTEFGARTARLPLSRVPVGGAPRSSRYGGWQGTTLGDLAATEGTADRAAYRLGMRLYFTGTLHRRSAQPFRMPLLRRCVGRAARLLGQTPADGTSGSAPSLAATLSLLRTQQGYVDPYRLTAALLGRRSGPPAPELRAIYT
;
A
#
# COMPACT_ATOMS: atom_id res chain seq x y z
N MET A 1 30.41 46.48 -17.45
CA MET A 1 30.16 45.49 -16.39
C MET A 1 29.21 46.11 -15.38
N ALA A 2 27.92 45.78 -15.45
CA ALA A 2 26.92 46.25 -14.49
C ALA A 2 26.83 45.25 -13.32
N PRO A 3 26.65 45.70 -12.07
CA PRO A 3 26.63 44.82 -10.91
C PRO A 3 25.33 44.02 -10.84
N HIS A 4 25.48 42.71 -10.59
CA HIS A 4 24.38 41.76 -10.38
C HIS A 4 23.67 42.06 -9.04
N THR A 5 22.42 42.52 -9.10
CA THR A 5 21.55 42.61 -7.92
C THR A 5 21.08 41.22 -7.51
N PRO A 6 21.28 40.79 -6.24
CA PRO A 6 20.85 39.47 -5.80
C PRO A 6 19.32 39.41 -5.69
N VAL A 7 18.71 38.50 -6.47
CA VAL A 7 17.28 38.19 -6.38
C VAL A 7 17.03 37.48 -5.06
N THR A 8 16.33 38.16 -4.14
CA THR A 8 15.86 37.56 -2.89
C THR A 8 14.76 36.54 -3.22
N PRO A 9 14.88 35.27 -2.80
CA PRO A 9 13.84 34.28 -3.06
C PRO A 9 12.55 34.66 -2.31
N PRO A 10 11.36 34.39 -2.89
CA PRO A 10 10.10 34.70 -2.23
C PRO A 10 10.01 33.98 -0.89
N ARG A 11 9.69 34.77 0.14
CA ARG A 11 9.47 34.35 1.52
C ARG A 11 8.37 33.28 1.52
N ARG A 12 8.70 32.04 1.90
CA ARG A 12 7.71 30.98 2.13
C ARG A 12 6.69 31.50 3.15
N THR A 13 5.46 31.72 2.71
CA THR A 13 4.32 31.87 3.61
C THR A 13 4.20 30.60 4.44
N GLU A 14 4.40 30.74 5.75
CA GLU A 14 4.09 29.68 6.71
C GLU A 14 2.62 29.26 6.52
N PRO A 15 2.30 27.96 6.53
CA PRO A 15 0.93 27.52 6.42
C PRO A 15 0.15 28.01 7.63
N THR A 16 -0.74 28.97 7.39
CA THR A 16 -1.79 29.37 8.33
C THR A 16 -2.55 28.16 8.85
N ALA A 17 -2.89 28.21 10.14
CA ALA A 17 -3.53 27.16 10.91
C ALA A 17 -4.59 26.35 10.13
N SER A 18 -4.41 25.03 10.20
CA SER A 18 -5.24 23.97 9.67
C SER A 18 -6.75 24.27 9.72
N ALA A 19 -7.34 24.68 8.60
CA ALA A 19 -8.72 24.32 8.31
C ALA A 19 -8.82 22.79 8.44
N ALA A 20 -9.58 22.32 9.42
CA ALA A 20 -9.74 20.89 9.70
C ALA A 20 -10.11 20.18 8.39
N ALA A 21 -9.22 19.30 7.90
CA ALA A 21 -9.58 18.46 6.77
C ALA A 21 -10.75 17.58 7.23
N GLY A 22 -11.93 17.80 6.65
CA GLY A 22 -13.16 17.08 7.01
C GLY A 22 -13.12 15.60 6.64
N GLU A 23 -12.24 15.22 5.70
CA GLU A 23 -12.09 13.83 5.22
C GLU A 23 -10.62 13.49 4.92
N LEU A 24 -10.13 12.37 5.47
CA LEU A 24 -8.84 11.77 5.17
C LEU A 24 -8.99 10.73 4.05
N VAL A 25 -8.35 10.96 2.91
CA VAL A 25 -8.25 10.00 1.80
C VAL A 25 -6.96 9.19 1.97
N VAL A 26 -7.06 7.91 2.31
CA VAL A 26 -5.91 7.03 2.49
C VAL A 26 -5.67 6.26 1.20
N ALA A 27 -4.50 6.44 0.59
CA ALA A 27 -4.11 5.78 -0.65
C ALA A 27 -2.82 4.97 -0.41
N PRO A 28 -2.93 3.69 -0.02
CA PRO A 28 -1.78 2.83 0.18
C PRO A 28 -1.20 2.30 -1.13
N VAL A 29 0.07 1.92 -1.09
CA VAL A 29 0.74 1.23 -2.20
C VAL A 29 0.02 -0.06 -2.54
N THR A 30 -0.29 -0.19 -3.82
CA THR A 30 -0.99 -1.35 -4.37
C THR A 30 -0.09 -2.57 -4.45
N ILE A 31 -0.65 -3.75 -4.18
CA ILE A 31 0.06 -5.02 -4.27
C ILE A 31 -0.55 -5.82 -5.42
N THR A 32 0.26 -6.14 -6.43
CA THR A 32 -0.19 -6.97 -7.56
C THR A 32 -0.37 -8.43 -7.13
N PRO A 33 -1.51 -9.08 -7.42
CA PRO A 33 -1.80 -10.47 -7.03
C PRO A 33 -1.06 -11.50 -7.89
N THR A 34 0.27 -11.53 -7.78
CA THR A 34 1.14 -12.48 -8.50
C THR A 34 2.05 -13.30 -7.59
N LYS A 35 1.93 -13.12 -6.27
CA LYS A 35 2.89 -13.63 -5.28
C LYS A 35 2.25 -13.65 -3.89
N PRO A 36 2.78 -14.39 -2.91
CA PRO A 36 2.22 -14.39 -1.57
C PRO A 36 2.46 -13.05 -0.82
N LEU A 37 1.68 -12.82 0.24
CA LEU A 37 1.88 -11.69 1.14
C LEU A 37 3.12 -11.94 2.01
N THR A 38 4.21 -11.20 1.76
CA THR A 38 5.45 -11.28 2.56
C THR A 38 5.32 -10.44 3.84
N PRO A 39 6.26 -10.55 4.80
CA PRO A 39 6.25 -9.69 6.00
C PRO A 39 6.19 -8.19 5.71
N THR A 40 6.76 -7.74 4.58
CA THR A 40 6.65 -6.35 4.12
C THR A 40 5.20 -5.98 3.75
N HIS A 41 4.52 -6.86 3.00
CA HIS A 41 3.11 -6.64 2.65
C HIS A 41 2.22 -6.66 3.91
N VAL A 42 2.44 -7.63 4.81
CA VAL A 42 1.68 -7.76 6.07
C VAL A 42 1.85 -6.50 6.93
N LYS A 43 3.08 -5.97 7.04
CA LYS A 43 3.32 -4.68 7.72
C LYS A 43 2.48 -3.56 7.11
N GLY A 44 2.53 -3.39 5.79
CA GLY A 44 1.78 -2.33 5.10
C GLY A 44 0.28 -2.43 5.30
N LEU A 45 -0.28 -3.64 5.20
CA LEU A 45 -1.72 -3.90 5.35
C LEU A 45 -2.17 -3.67 6.81
N LEU A 46 -1.43 -4.18 7.80
CA LEU A 46 -1.77 -3.98 9.22
C LEU A 46 -1.62 -2.52 9.66
N TRP A 47 -0.60 -1.81 9.18
CA TRP A 47 -0.48 -0.37 9.40
C TRP A 47 -1.66 0.40 8.83
N THR A 48 -2.06 0.08 7.59
CA THR A 48 -3.19 0.74 6.92
C THR A 48 -4.51 0.44 7.63
N ASP A 49 -4.74 -0.82 8.02
CA ASP A 49 -5.94 -1.23 8.77
C ASP A 49 -6.08 -0.46 10.09
N VAL A 50 -5.02 -0.43 10.92
CA VAL A 50 -5.03 0.32 12.18
C VAL A 50 -5.19 1.82 11.93
N LEU A 51 -4.50 2.37 10.93
CA LEU A 51 -4.61 3.78 10.57
C LEU A 51 -6.04 4.18 10.21
N VAL A 52 -6.68 3.40 9.32
CA VAL A 52 -8.03 3.65 8.83
C VAL A 52 -9.04 3.51 9.97
N LYS A 53 -9.02 2.37 10.68
CA LYS A 53 -9.94 2.11 11.80
C LYS A 53 -9.82 3.15 12.91
N ALA A 54 -8.61 3.52 13.29
CA ALA A 54 -8.39 4.51 14.36
C ALA A 54 -8.75 5.93 13.91
N SER A 55 -8.35 6.34 12.70
CA SER A 55 -8.66 7.68 12.19
C SER A 55 -10.16 7.87 11.94
N ALA A 56 -10.88 6.81 11.56
CA ALA A 56 -12.33 6.84 11.38
C ALA A 56 -13.11 7.10 12.69
N ARG A 57 -12.49 6.90 13.86
CA ARG A 57 -13.11 7.23 15.15
C ARG A 57 -13.06 8.72 15.51
N VAL A 58 -12.29 9.52 14.76
CA VAL A 58 -12.08 10.95 15.05
C VAL A 58 -12.35 11.86 13.84
N GLY A 59 -12.73 11.29 12.69
CA GLY A 59 -13.05 12.04 11.47
C GLY A 59 -13.45 11.13 10.31
N GLY A 60 -13.86 11.72 9.19
CA GLY A 60 -14.18 10.96 7.97
C GLY A 60 -12.94 10.34 7.35
N VAL A 61 -13.01 9.06 6.97
CA VAL A 61 -11.92 8.37 6.27
C VAL A 61 -12.46 7.69 5.02
N ARG A 62 -11.77 7.89 3.91
CA ARG A 62 -11.97 7.18 2.65
C ARG A 62 -10.71 6.42 2.28
N LEU A 63 -10.78 5.10 2.31
CA LEU A 63 -9.72 4.26 1.77
C LEU A 63 -9.88 4.16 0.25
N VAL A 64 -8.81 4.43 -0.49
CA VAL A 64 -8.77 4.31 -1.95
C VAL A 64 -7.86 3.13 -2.31
N TRP A 65 -8.51 2.00 -2.55
CA TRP A 65 -7.90 0.83 -3.17
C TRP A 65 -8.85 0.32 -4.26
N ASN A 66 -8.28 0.01 -5.41
CA ASN A 66 -8.97 -0.65 -6.51
C ASN A 66 -7.98 -1.64 -7.12
N ASN A 67 -8.37 -2.89 -7.30
CA ASN A 67 -7.49 -3.92 -7.85
C ASN A 67 -6.93 -3.52 -9.24
N ARG A 68 -7.69 -2.76 -10.04
CA ARG A 68 -7.21 -2.23 -11.34
C ARG A 68 -5.99 -1.32 -11.20
N MET A 69 -5.80 -0.65 -10.06
CA MET A 69 -4.59 0.14 -9.81
C MET A 69 -3.33 -0.76 -9.74
N ALA A 70 -3.48 -2.02 -9.33
CA ALA A 70 -2.40 -2.98 -9.23
C ALA A 70 -2.21 -3.82 -10.50
N THR A 71 -3.28 -4.05 -11.26
CA THR A 71 -3.31 -5.02 -12.37
C THR A 71 -3.25 -4.40 -13.76
N VAL A 72 -3.63 -3.13 -13.95
CA VAL A 72 -3.50 -2.42 -15.24
C VAL A 72 -2.05 -1.95 -15.43
N THR A 73 -1.13 -2.91 -15.50
CA THR A 73 0.31 -2.68 -15.64
C THR A 73 0.95 -3.76 -16.48
N THR A 74 2.03 -3.42 -17.21
CA THR A 74 2.81 -4.39 -17.99
C THR A 74 3.32 -5.55 -17.13
N GLN A 75 3.65 -5.31 -15.86
CA GLN A 75 4.18 -6.36 -14.98
C GLN A 75 3.16 -7.48 -14.74
N ALA A 76 1.89 -7.13 -14.50
CA ALA A 76 0.84 -8.10 -14.25
C ALA A 76 0.48 -8.85 -15.52
N THR A 77 0.23 -8.12 -16.62
CA THR A 77 -0.21 -8.72 -17.87
C THR A 77 0.87 -9.56 -18.53
N ALA A 78 2.14 -9.18 -18.40
CA ALA A 78 3.24 -9.99 -18.90
C ALA A 78 3.41 -11.31 -18.16
N PHE A 79 3.15 -11.33 -16.86
CA PHE A 79 3.15 -12.58 -16.11
C PHE A 79 1.99 -13.48 -16.53
N TRP A 80 0.79 -12.93 -16.70
CA TRP A 80 -0.38 -13.70 -17.13
C TRP A 80 -0.22 -14.27 -18.52
N HIS A 81 0.28 -13.47 -19.47
CA HIS A 81 0.60 -13.96 -20.80
C HIS A 81 1.61 -15.12 -20.77
N HIS A 82 2.64 -15.03 -19.92
CA HIS A 82 3.59 -16.12 -19.75
C HIS A 82 2.92 -17.40 -19.19
N LEU A 83 2.02 -17.28 -18.21
CA LEU A 83 1.27 -18.43 -17.70
C LEU A 83 0.41 -19.08 -18.78
N ASP A 84 -0.32 -18.29 -19.58
CA ASP A 84 -1.15 -18.81 -20.67
C ASP A 84 -0.32 -19.50 -21.77
N LEU A 85 0.94 -19.07 -21.98
CA LEU A 85 1.84 -19.71 -22.94
C LEU A 85 2.49 -20.99 -22.42
N THR A 86 2.79 -21.06 -21.12
CA THR A 86 3.60 -22.14 -20.54
C THR A 86 2.78 -23.19 -19.81
N GLU A 87 1.61 -22.83 -19.31
CA GLU A 87 0.78 -23.62 -18.40
C GLU A 87 -0.73 -23.47 -18.70
N PRO A 88 -1.20 -23.54 -19.97
CA PRO A 88 -2.57 -23.16 -20.37
C PRO A 88 -3.68 -23.97 -19.70
N ASP A 89 -3.44 -25.26 -19.43
CA ASP A 89 -4.45 -26.19 -18.90
C ASP A 89 -4.45 -26.29 -17.37
N THR A 90 -3.75 -25.38 -16.69
CA THR A 90 -3.60 -25.42 -15.23
C THR A 90 -4.91 -25.09 -14.52
N ASP A 91 -5.37 -25.98 -13.64
CA ASP A 91 -6.43 -25.68 -12.68
C ASP A 91 -5.91 -24.79 -11.54
N TRP A 92 -5.99 -23.48 -11.75
CA TRP A 92 -5.56 -22.47 -10.78
C TRP A 92 -6.39 -22.48 -9.48
N SER A 93 -7.58 -23.09 -9.44
CA SER A 93 -8.45 -23.02 -8.26
C SER A 93 -7.87 -23.75 -7.04
N ARG A 94 -6.99 -24.71 -7.27
CA ARG A 94 -6.35 -25.55 -6.22
C ARG A 94 -4.94 -25.12 -5.87
N GLU A 95 -4.38 -24.17 -6.61
CA GLU A 95 -3.02 -23.69 -6.41
C GLU A 95 -2.89 -22.91 -5.10
N SER A 96 -1.71 -23.00 -4.48
CA SER A 96 -1.36 -22.21 -3.30
C SER A 96 -0.71 -20.88 -3.70
N ASP A 97 -0.67 -19.93 -2.77
CA ASP A 97 0.03 -18.65 -2.95
C ASP A 97 1.53 -18.81 -3.11
N ILE A 98 2.12 -19.77 -2.41
CA ILE A 98 3.50 -20.20 -2.60
C ILE A 98 3.73 -20.65 -4.05
N ARG A 99 2.93 -21.60 -4.56
CA ARG A 99 3.13 -22.17 -5.90
C ARG A 99 2.92 -21.17 -7.03
N ILE A 100 1.96 -20.27 -6.91
CA ILE A 100 1.79 -19.17 -7.87
C ILE A 100 2.97 -18.18 -7.78
N GLY A 101 3.42 -17.87 -6.56
CA GLY A 101 4.59 -17.02 -6.35
C GLY A 101 5.89 -17.60 -6.91
N GLU A 102 6.10 -18.91 -6.84
CA GLU A 102 7.26 -19.59 -7.43
C GLU A 102 7.31 -19.43 -8.96
N ARG A 103 6.15 -19.54 -9.63
CA ARG A 103 6.04 -19.27 -11.07
C ARG A 103 6.35 -17.82 -11.41
N TYR A 104 5.94 -16.87 -10.58
CA TYR A 104 6.30 -15.47 -10.75
C TYR A 104 7.81 -15.23 -10.59
N VAL A 105 8.47 -15.93 -9.67
CA VAL A 105 9.93 -15.87 -9.53
C VAL A 105 10.62 -16.44 -10.78
N ARG A 106 10.17 -17.60 -11.27
CA ARG A 106 10.70 -18.23 -12.50
C ARG A 106 10.54 -17.30 -13.72
N PHE A 107 9.36 -16.72 -13.90
CA PHE A 107 9.10 -15.72 -14.94
C PHE A 107 10.11 -14.55 -14.93
N HIS A 108 10.45 -14.02 -13.74
CA HIS A 108 11.44 -12.94 -13.62
C HIS A 108 12.88 -13.40 -13.84
N ALA A 109 13.19 -14.68 -13.60
CA ALA A 109 14.49 -15.26 -13.92
C ALA A 109 14.66 -15.37 -15.44
N GLU A 110 13.69 -15.98 -16.13
CA GLU A 110 13.74 -16.22 -17.59
C GLU A 110 13.71 -14.93 -18.42
N ARG A 111 13.00 -13.90 -17.95
CA ARG A 111 12.91 -12.60 -18.63
C ARG A 111 14.17 -11.75 -18.57
N ARG A 112 15.10 -12.05 -17.66
CA ARG A 112 16.40 -11.36 -17.65
C ARG A 112 17.23 -11.72 -18.86
N ASP A 113 16.93 -12.87 -19.46
CA ASP A 113 17.72 -13.45 -20.54
C ASP A 113 17.06 -13.23 -21.92
N THR A 114 15.85 -12.64 -21.97
CA THR A 114 15.08 -12.49 -23.22
C THR A 114 14.48 -11.09 -23.38
N ASP A 115 14.90 -10.38 -24.43
CA ASP A 115 14.17 -9.20 -24.92
C ASP A 115 12.84 -9.65 -25.54
N LEU A 116 11.72 -9.11 -25.04
CA LEU A 116 10.39 -9.39 -25.58
C LEU A 116 10.32 -9.03 -27.07
N ARG A 117 9.84 -9.97 -27.89
CA ARG A 117 9.62 -9.77 -29.32
C ARG A 117 8.40 -8.86 -29.55
N ASP A 118 8.28 -8.27 -30.73
CA ASP A 118 7.14 -7.39 -31.07
C ASP A 118 5.78 -8.10 -31.03
N THR A 119 5.73 -9.40 -31.34
CA THR A 119 4.53 -10.23 -31.22
C THR A 119 4.06 -10.29 -29.76
N ASP A 120 5.00 -10.39 -28.81
CA ASP A 120 4.69 -10.43 -27.39
C ASP A 120 4.09 -9.08 -26.95
N ARG A 121 4.59 -7.96 -27.49
CA ARG A 121 4.07 -6.62 -27.14
C ARG A 121 2.60 -6.44 -27.52
N ARG A 122 2.21 -6.85 -28.74
CA ARG A 122 0.79 -6.77 -29.16
C ARG A 122 -0.10 -7.63 -28.29
N ALA A 123 0.33 -8.87 -27.98
CA ALA A 123 -0.43 -9.75 -27.09
C ALA A 123 -0.67 -9.09 -25.72
N LEU A 124 0.34 -8.43 -25.13
CA LEU A 124 0.17 -7.72 -23.85
C LEU A 124 -0.86 -6.58 -23.90
N GLY A 125 -1.02 -5.93 -25.05
CA GLY A 125 -2.02 -4.88 -25.26
C GLY A 125 -3.45 -5.38 -25.05
N ASP A 126 -3.76 -6.61 -25.47
CA ASP A 126 -5.08 -7.21 -25.31
C ASP A 126 -5.37 -7.53 -23.84
N TYR A 127 -4.40 -8.08 -23.11
CA TYR A 127 -4.52 -8.31 -21.66
C TYR A 127 -4.75 -7.00 -20.90
N LEU A 128 -4.01 -5.94 -21.26
CA LEU A 128 -4.16 -4.61 -20.64
C LEU A 128 -5.55 -4.03 -20.91
N THR A 129 -6.02 -4.13 -22.14
CA THR A 129 -7.34 -3.63 -22.53
C THR A 129 -8.45 -4.36 -21.77
N ARG A 130 -8.39 -5.69 -21.68
CA ARG A 130 -9.34 -6.50 -20.91
C ARG A 130 -9.28 -6.19 -19.41
N ALA A 131 -8.08 -6.07 -18.84
CA ALA A 131 -7.92 -5.70 -17.43
C ALA A 131 -8.48 -4.30 -17.12
N ASP A 132 -8.26 -3.33 -18.00
CA ASP A 132 -8.72 -1.96 -17.79
C ASP A 132 -10.22 -1.80 -18.04
N ARG A 133 -10.76 -2.37 -19.13
CA ARG A 133 -12.17 -2.18 -19.52
C ARG A 133 -13.10 -3.16 -18.80
N GLU A 134 -12.79 -4.43 -18.85
CA GLU A 134 -13.65 -5.52 -18.36
C GLU A 134 -13.39 -5.85 -16.89
N GLY A 135 -12.27 -5.38 -16.31
CA GLY A 135 -11.84 -5.81 -14.97
C GLY A 135 -11.32 -7.24 -14.96
N TRP A 136 -11.01 -7.76 -16.14
CA TRP A 136 -10.53 -9.13 -16.26
C TRP A 136 -9.20 -9.30 -15.52
N ILE A 137 -9.09 -10.42 -14.82
CA ILE A 137 -7.88 -10.86 -14.13
C ILE A 137 -7.68 -12.33 -14.46
N HIS A 138 -6.43 -12.71 -14.71
CA HIS A 138 -6.07 -14.10 -14.94
C HIS A 138 -6.49 -15.00 -13.76
N PRO A 139 -6.92 -16.26 -13.98
CA PRO A 139 -7.36 -17.17 -12.90
C PRO A 139 -6.35 -17.33 -11.75
N ALA A 140 -5.05 -17.41 -12.04
CA ALA A 140 -4.01 -17.40 -11.01
C ALA A 140 -4.06 -16.14 -10.11
N GLY A 141 -4.29 -14.97 -10.70
CA GLY A 141 -4.42 -13.71 -9.96
C GLY A 141 -5.71 -13.66 -9.13
N ARG A 142 -6.82 -14.18 -9.67
CA ARG A 142 -8.07 -14.34 -8.91
C ARG A 142 -7.86 -15.23 -7.69
N ARG A 143 -7.22 -16.39 -7.88
CA ARG A 143 -6.87 -17.32 -6.80
C ARG A 143 -6.01 -16.64 -5.71
N MET A 144 -5.05 -15.82 -6.10
CA MET A 144 -4.23 -15.04 -5.15
C MET A 144 -5.09 -14.11 -4.30
N LEU A 145 -6.01 -13.37 -4.92
CA LEU A 145 -6.90 -12.48 -4.18
C LEU A 145 -7.78 -13.26 -3.20
N ASP A 146 -8.32 -14.41 -3.59
CA ASP A 146 -9.14 -15.25 -2.71
C ASP A 146 -8.35 -15.76 -1.49
N LEU A 147 -7.12 -16.21 -1.72
CA LEU A 147 -6.22 -16.64 -0.65
C LEU A 147 -5.84 -15.48 0.27
N TRP A 148 -5.49 -14.33 -0.27
CA TRP A 148 -5.17 -13.14 0.52
C TRP A 148 -6.35 -12.67 1.38
N ARG A 149 -7.58 -12.71 0.85
CA ARG A 149 -8.79 -12.36 1.61
C ARG A 149 -8.96 -13.29 2.81
N ALA A 150 -8.92 -14.60 2.59
CA ALA A 150 -9.04 -15.57 3.68
C ALA A 150 -7.96 -15.38 4.75
N GLN A 151 -6.72 -15.12 4.33
CA GLN A 151 -5.59 -14.84 5.22
C GLN A 151 -5.76 -13.53 6.01
N LEU A 152 -6.32 -12.48 5.39
CA LEU A 152 -6.57 -11.19 6.06
C LEU A 152 -7.78 -11.22 6.98
N ASP A 153 -8.80 -12.02 6.66
CA ASP A 153 -9.95 -12.26 7.53
C ASP A 153 -9.53 -12.96 8.83
N GLN A 154 -8.54 -13.86 8.78
CA GLN A 154 -7.92 -14.42 9.99
C GLN A 154 -7.34 -13.30 10.87
N LEU A 155 -6.69 -12.31 10.27
CA LEU A 155 -6.15 -11.13 10.95
C LEU A 155 -7.21 -10.07 11.34
N GLY A 156 -8.49 -10.26 11.00
CA GLY A 156 -9.54 -9.28 11.28
C GLY A 156 -9.32 -7.96 10.55
N VAL A 157 -8.56 -8.00 9.44
CA VAL A 157 -8.42 -6.86 8.54
C VAL A 157 -9.68 -6.82 7.70
N ALA A 158 -10.47 -5.76 7.84
CA ALA A 158 -11.66 -5.59 7.00
C ALA A 158 -11.21 -5.41 5.54
N ASP A 159 -12.06 -5.78 4.57
CA ASP A 159 -11.70 -5.65 3.15
C ASP A 159 -11.19 -4.24 2.84
N LEU A 160 -9.88 -4.13 2.62
CA LEU A 160 -9.19 -2.87 2.33
C LEU A 160 -9.46 -2.40 0.89
N GLY A 161 -10.41 -3.02 0.19
CA GLY A 161 -10.69 -2.84 -1.24
C GLY A 161 -9.80 -3.70 -2.12
N LEU A 162 -9.20 -4.77 -1.58
CA LEU A 162 -8.28 -5.65 -2.32
C LEU A 162 -8.98 -6.38 -3.47
N ALA A 163 -10.24 -6.78 -3.26
CA ALA A 163 -11.06 -7.42 -4.27
C ALA A 163 -12.02 -6.46 -4.97
N ALA A 164 -12.00 -5.18 -4.61
CA ALA A 164 -12.79 -4.17 -5.28
C ALA A 164 -12.30 -4.04 -6.73
N ASP A 165 -13.13 -4.50 -7.65
CA ASP A 165 -12.94 -4.33 -9.08
C ASP A 165 -14.02 -3.38 -9.60
N ARG A 166 -13.65 -2.11 -9.75
CA ARG A 166 -14.49 -1.09 -10.37
C ARG A 166 -13.69 -0.39 -11.47
N PRO A 167 -14.35 0.16 -12.49
CA PRO A 167 -13.68 1.03 -13.45
C PRO A 167 -12.89 2.13 -12.74
N LEU A 168 -11.68 2.40 -13.24
CA LEU A 168 -10.89 3.55 -12.79
C LEU A 168 -11.67 4.83 -13.09
N THR A 169 -11.59 5.84 -12.22
CA THR A 169 -12.48 7.02 -12.28
C THR A 169 -12.36 7.82 -13.58
N THR A 170 -11.25 7.70 -14.30
CA THR A 170 -11.09 8.27 -15.63
C THR A 170 -10.28 7.36 -16.54
N THR A 171 -10.27 7.64 -17.84
CA THR A 171 -9.50 6.89 -18.84
C THR A 171 -8.01 7.26 -18.78
N ALA A 172 -7.15 6.43 -19.36
CA ALA A 172 -5.74 6.76 -19.53
C ALA A 172 -5.55 8.06 -20.32
N GLN A 173 -6.23 8.20 -21.47
CA GLN A 173 -6.10 9.37 -22.32
C GLN A 173 -6.56 10.65 -21.61
N THR A 174 -7.72 10.64 -20.96
CA THR A 174 -8.21 11.80 -20.19
C THR A 174 -7.24 12.23 -19.08
N MET A 175 -6.58 11.26 -18.41
CA MET A 175 -5.56 11.59 -17.41
C MET A 175 -4.30 12.18 -18.03
N LEU A 176 -3.85 11.67 -19.19
CA LEU A 176 -2.71 12.24 -19.91
C LEU A 176 -3.00 13.67 -20.36
N ASP A 177 -4.19 13.92 -20.91
CA ASP A 177 -4.61 15.26 -21.34
C ASP A 177 -4.60 16.23 -20.14
N ALA A 178 -5.18 15.83 -19.01
CA ALA A 178 -5.19 16.65 -17.79
C ALA A 178 -3.78 16.95 -17.23
N LEU A 179 -2.82 16.04 -17.40
CA LEU A 179 -1.42 16.24 -17.05
C LEU A 179 -0.72 17.16 -18.08
N ALA A 180 -0.99 16.98 -19.38
CA ALA A 180 -0.45 17.80 -20.45
C ALA A 180 -0.89 19.27 -20.32
N ASP A 181 -2.15 19.51 -19.98
CA ASP A 181 -2.71 20.86 -19.76
C ASP A 181 -1.99 21.64 -18.64
N ARG A 182 -1.31 20.93 -17.73
CA ARG A 182 -0.48 21.51 -16.64
C ARG A 182 1.01 21.51 -16.96
N GLY A 183 1.39 21.15 -18.19
CA GLY A 183 2.77 21.00 -18.61
C GLY A 183 3.53 19.95 -17.82
N LEU A 184 2.85 18.92 -17.31
CA LEU A 184 3.46 17.88 -16.47
C LEU A 184 4.05 16.73 -17.28
N LEU A 185 3.92 16.72 -18.60
CA LEU A 185 4.34 15.62 -19.44
C LEU A 185 5.48 16.00 -20.39
N VAL A 186 6.39 15.04 -20.57
CA VAL A 186 7.30 14.97 -21.72
C VAL A 186 6.78 13.86 -22.62
N ASP A 187 6.05 14.23 -23.67
CA ASP A 187 5.37 13.31 -24.58
C ASP A 187 6.17 13.12 -25.89
N HIS A 188 6.76 11.93 -26.05
CA HIS A 188 7.52 11.57 -27.24
C HIS A 188 6.73 10.70 -28.22
N ARG A 189 5.42 10.48 -28.03
CA ARG A 189 4.62 9.58 -28.86
C ARG A 189 4.64 9.94 -30.34
N ARG A 190 4.71 11.23 -30.68
CA ARG A 190 4.84 11.70 -32.08
C ARG A 190 6.11 11.20 -32.79
N PHE A 191 7.10 10.72 -32.02
CA PHE A 191 8.34 10.13 -32.51
C PHE A 191 8.42 8.62 -32.24
N GLY A 192 7.29 7.96 -31.94
CA GLY A 192 7.26 6.56 -31.51
C GLY A 192 7.83 6.31 -30.12
N GLY A 193 8.03 7.37 -29.33
CA GLY A 193 8.64 7.31 -28.00
C GLY A 193 7.64 7.20 -26.84
N PRO A 194 8.15 7.01 -25.61
CA PRO A 194 7.35 6.93 -24.39
C PRO A 194 6.72 8.27 -23.97
N VAL A 195 5.81 8.20 -23.00
CA VAL A 195 5.32 9.38 -22.26
C VAL A 195 5.92 9.36 -20.86
N HIS A 196 6.51 10.47 -20.45
CA HIS A 196 7.05 10.65 -19.11
C HIS A 196 6.34 11.75 -18.35
N LEU A 197 6.26 11.58 -17.04
CA LEU A 197 5.96 12.62 -16.07
C LEU A 197 7.23 13.42 -15.81
N ASP A 198 7.14 14.74 -15.98
CA ASP A 198 8.23 15.70 -15.86
C ASP A 198 8.60 15.94 -14.38
N GLY A 199 9.22 14.94 -13.75
CA GLY A 199 9.84 15.10 -12.43
C GLY A 199 10.95 16.17 -12.38
N PRO A 200 11.80 16.34 -13.41
CA PRO A 200 12.91 17.29 -13.39
C PRO A 200 12.53 18.73 -13.02
N ARG A 201 11.31 19.17 -13.36
CA ARG A 201 10.81 20.50 -12.94
C ARG A 201 10.77 20.72 -11.42
N TRP A 202 10.80 19.65 -10.63
CA TRP A 202 10.89 19.68 -9.16
C TRP A 202 12.20 19.12 -8.61
N GLY A 203 13.22 18.93 -9.46
CA GLY A 203 14.47 18.28 -9.08
C GLY A 203 14.33 16.77 -8.83
N LEU A 204 13.33 16.13 -9.44
CA LEU A 204 13.08 14.69 -9.36
C LEU A 204 13.43 13.99 -10.67
N PRO A 205 13.65 12.66 -10.69
CA PRO A 205 13.90 11.93 -11.93
C PRO A 205 12.70 11.98 -12.91
N LEU A 206 12.99 11.95 -14.20
CA LEU A 206 11.98 11.75 -15.25
C LEU A 206 11.36 10.36 -15.08
N ARG A 207 10.03 10.27 -14.94
CA ARG A 207 9.36 9.00 -14.65
C ARG A 207 8.42 8.60 -15.77
N ARG A 208 8.63 7.40 -16.32
CA ARG A 208 7.81 6.88 -17.41
C ARG A 208 6.39 6.57 -16.93
N LEU A 209 5.39 7.14 -17.60
CA LEU A 209 3.97 6.80 -17.42
C LEU A 209 3.49 5.81 -18.49
N ILE A 210 3.99 5.92 -19.72
CA ILE A 210 3.69 5.02 -20.84
C ILE A 210 4.98 4.65 -21.55
N GLY A 211 5.18 3.36 -21.83
CA GLY A 211 6.33 2.86 -22.61
C GLY A 211 6.27 3.22 -24.09
N GLY A 212 7.38 3.01 -24.79
CA GLY A 212 7.38 3.12 -26.26
C GLY A 212 6.51 2.05 -26.93
N ASP A 213 6.18 0.99 -26.19
CA ASP A 213 5.20 -0.04 -26.52
C ASP A 213 3.75 0.40 -26.26
N GLY A 214 3.52 1.62 -25.76
CA GLY A 214 2.18 2.14 -25.45
C GLY A 214 1.60 1.63 -24.13
N HIS A 215 2.34 0.85 -23.34
CA HIS A 215 1.81 0.24 -22.12
C HIS A 215 1.99 1.12 -20.87
N PRO A 216 1.01 1.12 -19.94
CA PRO A 216 1.04 1.98 -18.77
C PRO A 216 1.97 1.46 -17.67
N ASN A 217 2.65 2.39 -17.01
CA ASN A 217 3.30 2.18 -15.73
C ASN A 217 2.28 2.28 -14.57
N TYR A 218 2.59 1.65 -13.43
CA TYR A 218 1.73 1.60 -12.25
C TYR A 218 1.28 2.97 -11.69
N LEU A 219 2.03 4.04 -11.95
CA LEU A 219 1.63 5.39 -11.54
C LEU A 219 0.39 5.91 -12.28
N LEU A 220 0.18 5.52 -13.54
CA LEU A 220 -0.94 6.04 -14.33
C LEU A 220 -2.30 5.57 -13.79
N PRO A 221 -2.53 4.28 -13.49
CA PRO A 221 -3.75 3.84 -12.80
C PRO A 221 -3.97 4.53 -11.44
N ILE A 222 -2.91 4.80 -10.68
CA ILE A 222 -3.01 5.52 -9.40
C ILE A 222 -3.52 6.95 -9.64
N LEU A 223 -2.94 7.68 -10.59
CA LEU A 223 -3.37 9.05 -10.93
C LEU A 223 -4.82 9.08 -11.42
N ARG A 224 -5.23 8.09 -12.24
CA ARG A 224 -6.60 7.94 -12.74
C ARG A 224 -7.66 7.77 -11.63
N GLU A 225 -7.26 7.32 -10.45
CA GLU A 225 -8.12 7.21 -9.26
C GLU A 225 -8.00 8.42 -8.34
N LEU A 226 -6.79 8.91 -8.08
CA LEU A 226 -6.59 9.93 -7.06
C LEU A 226 -6.92 11.35 -7.54
N VAL A 227 -6.55 11.72 -8.77
CA VAL A 227 -6.75 13.08 -9.28
C VAL A 227 -8.24 13.46 -9.34
N PRO A 228 -9.16 12.61 -9.86
CA PRO A 228 -10.58 12.93 -9.87
C PRO A 228 -11.23 13.06 -8.49
N LEU A 229 -10.57 12.57 -7.42
CA LEU A 229 -11.05 12.68 -6.06
C LEU A 229 -10.69 14.02 -5.39
N ILE A 230 -9.91 14.88 -6.04
CA ILE A 230 -9.45 16.13 -5.44
C ILE A 230 -10.63 17.10 -5.31
N ARG A 231 -10.88 17.55 -4.08
CA ARG A 231 -11.85 18.59 -3.73
C ARG A 231 -11.45 19.26 -2.41
N PRO A 232 -11.93 20.49 -2.13
CA PRO A 232 -11.65 21.17 -0.87
C PRO A 232 -12.02 20.32 0.35
N GLY A 233 -11.27 20.50 1.45
CA GLY A 233 -11.51 19.80 2.72
C GLY A 233 -10.98 18.37 2.81
N ARG A 234 -10.33 17.85 1.77
CA ARG A 234 -9.67 16.52 1.79
C ARG A 234 -8.17 16.62 2.08
N LEU A 235 -7.67 15.64 2.82
CA LEU A 235 -6.24 15.36 2.93
C LEU A 235 -5.93 13.98 2.33
N PHE A 236 -5.02 13.92 1.37
CA PHE A 236 -4.56 12.68 0.77
C PHE A 236 -3.32 12.16 1.52
N LEU A 237 -3.47 11.02 2.21
CA LEU A 237 -2.36 10.32 2.85
C LEU A 237 -1.88 9.19 1.94
N LEU A 238 -0.69 9.37 1.37
CA LEU A 238 -0.04 8.37 0.52
C LEU A 238 0.82 7.44 1.38
N VAL A 239 0.37 6.20 1.59
CA VAL A 239 1.10 5.20 2.38
C VAL A 239 1.96 4.37 1.43
N HIS A 240 3.27 4.33 1.62
CA HIS A 240 4.16 3.74 0.61
C HIS A 240 5.38 3.03 1.19
N ASP A 241 6.01 2.21 0.36
CA ASP A 241 7.32 1.61 0.65
C ASP A 241 8.43 2.67 0.49
N ASP A 242 9.40 2.70 1.40
CA ASP A 242 10.57 3.58 1.33
C ASP A 242 11.36 3.43 0.02
N ASP A 243 11.41 2.23 -0.57
CA ASP A 243 12.17 1.97 -1.80
C ASP A 243 11.58 2.66 -3.04
N ILE A 244 10.33 3.12 -2.96
CA ILE A 244 9.65 3.87 -4.04
C ILE A 244 9.35 5.31 -3.61
N ALA A 245 10.08 5.84 -2.63
CA ALA A 245 9.86 7.18 -2.09
C ALA A 245 9.93 8.29 -3.16
N ALA A 246 10.79 8.15 -4.18
CA ALA A 246 10.89 9.10 -5.29
C ALA A 246 9.60 9.18 -6.11
N ASP A 247 9.00 8.01 -6.41
CA ASP A 247 7.74 7.93 -7.16
C ASP A 247 6.57 8.53 -6.35
N TYR A 248 6.56 8.32 -5.03
CA TYR A 248 5.53 8.88 -4.15
C TYR A 248 5.71 10.35 -3.85
N LEU A 249 6.95 10.85 -3.85
CA LEU A 249 7.22 12.29 -3.85
C LEU A 249 6.75 12.91 -5.17
N LEU A 250 6.91 12.22 -6.29
CA LEU A 250 6.40 12.69 -7.58
C LEU A 250 4.85 12.72 -7.61
N LEU A 251 4.19 11.68 -7.10
CA LEU A 251 2.72 11.67 -6.91
C LEU A 251 2.26 12.84 -6.02
N ASP A 252 2.95 13.09 -4.92
CA ASP A 252 2.69 14.21 -4.01
C ASP A 252 2.76 15.57 -4.74
N ARG A 253 3.78 15.79 -5.58
CA ARG A 253 3.90 16.99 -6.41
C ARG A 253 2.76 17.12 -7.42
N VAL A 254 2.43 16.05 -8.13
CA VAL A 254 1.33 16.06 -9.10
C VAL A 254 0.01 16.36 -8.40
N LEU A 255 -0.34 15.65 -7.33
CA LEU A 255 -1.61 15.90 -6.63
C LEU A 255 -1.69 17.34 -6.10
N THR A 256 -0.58 17.89 -5.60
CA THR A 256 -0.50 19.30 -5.19
C THR A 256 -0.74 20.27 -6.35
N GLU A 257 -0.21 19.99 -7.55
CA GLU A 257 -0.47 20.78 -8.77
C GLU A 257 -1.96 20.79 -9.17
N PHE A 258 -2.69 19.74 -8.80
CA PHE A 258 -4.14 19.67 -8.95
C PHE A 258 -4.92 20.26 -7.76
N GLY A 259 -4.24 20.86 -6.78
CA GLY A 259 -4.85 21.52 -5.63
C GLY A 259 -5.10 20.61 -4.42
N ALA A 260 -4.54 19.40 -4.39
CA ALA A 260 -4.68 18.52 -3.24
C ALA A 260 -3.83 19.00 -2.06
N ARG A 261 -4.35 18.80 -0.84
CA ARG A 261 -3.51 18.71 0.37
C ARG A 261 -3.05 17.27 0.51
N THR A 262 -1.76 17.07 0.67
CA THR A 262 -1.14 15.75 0.71
C THR A 262 -0.26 15.56 1.94
N ALA A 263 -0.11 14.30 2.33
CA ALA A 263 0.86 13.84 3.31
C ALA A 263 1.40 12.48 2.85
N ARG A 264 2.64 12.16 3.21
CA ARG A 264 3.28 10.89 2.87
C ARG A 264 3.62 10.10 4.14
N LEU A 265 3.27 8.82 4.14
CA LEU A 265 3.61 7.86 5.19
C LEU A 265 4.47 6.73 4.61
N PRO A 266 5.79 6.91 4.54
CA PRO A 266 6.68 5.80 4.18
C PRO A 266 6.72 4.75 5.29
N LEU A 267 6.75 3.50 4.87
CA LEU A 267 6.95 2.30 5.68
C LEU A 267 8.18 1.55 5.15
N SER A 268 9.12 1.24 6.03
CA SER A 268 10.28 0.44 5.65
C SER A 268 9.90 -1.00 5.37
N ARG A 269 10.58 -1.62 4.41
CA ARG A 269 10.52 -3.07 4.20
C ARG A 269 10.91 -3.83 5.45
N VAL A 270 10.37 -5.04 5.59
CA VAL A 270 10.75 -6.01 6.60
C VAL A 270 11.71 -7.02 5.96
N PRO A 271 13.01 -7.00 6.29
CA PRO A 271 13.98 -7.96 5.77
C PRO A 271 13.62 -9.40 6.17
N VAL A 272 13.79 -10.33 5.22
CA VAL A 272 13.71 -11.78 5.46
C VAL A 272 15.09 -12.35 5.14
N GLY A 273 15.64 -13.19 6.02
CA GLY A 273 17.01 -13.69 5.87
C GLY A 273 18.10 -12.60 5.99
N GLY A 274 17.81 -11.50 6.69
CA GLY A 274 18.79 -10.45 7.00
C GLY A 274 18.94 -9.33 5.97
N ALA A 275 18.32 -9.44 4.78
CA ALA A 275 18.39 -8.38 3.75
C ALA A 275 16.99 -8.01 3.22
N PRO A 276 16.71 -6.72 2.96
CA PRO A 276 15.49 -6.33 2.26
C PRO A 276 15.62 -6.74 0.79
N ARG A 277 14.82 -7.71 0.34
CA ARG A 277 14.79 -8.15 -1.06
C ARG A 277 13.39 -7.99 -1.64
N SER A 278 13.33 -7.63 -2.92
CA SER A 278 12.07 -7.71 -3.65
C SER A 278 11.63 -9.16 -3.73
N SER A 279 10.35 -9.40 -3.45
CA SER A 279 9.74 -10.72 -3.49
C SER A 279 9.78 -11.41 -4.85
N ARG A 280 10.10 -10.68 -5.94
CA ARG A 280 10.34 -11.25 -7.27
C ARG A 280 11.54 -12.21 -7.32
N TYR A 281 12.36 -12.22 -6.27
CA TYR A 281 13.53 -13.10 -6.13
C TYR A 281 13.30 -14.29 -5.19
N GLY A 282 12.07 -14.53 -4.74
CA GLY A 282 11.79 -15.61 -3.79
C GLY A 282 12.37 -15.36 -2.40
N GLY A 283 12.68 -16.44 -1.68
CA GLY A 283 13.29 -16.39 -0.34
C GLY A 283 12.33 -15.99 0.78
N TRP A 284 11.02 -16.06 0.51
CA TRP A 284 9.96 -15.73 1.46
C TRP A 284 9.29 -16.96 2.08
N GLN A 285 9.64 -18.18 1.62
CA GLN A 285 9.09 -19.44 2.13
C GLN A 285 9.24 -19.55 3.65
N GLY A 286 8.19 -19.99 4.32
CA GLY A 286 8.14 -20.10 5.79
C GLY A 286 7.92 -18.76 6.50
N THR A 287 7.71 -17.66 5.77
CA THR A 287 7.48 -16.32 6.35
C THR A 287 6.34 -15.54 5.69
N THR A 288 5.64 -16.14 4.71
CA THR A 288 4.47 -15.52 4.09
C THR A 288 3.30 -15.47 5.06
N LEU A 289 2.29 -14.64 4.81
CA LEU A 289 1.10 -14.62 5.64
C LEU A 289 0.43 -15.99 5.71
N GLY A 290 0.39 -16.74 4.61
CA GLY A 290 -0.08 -18.13 4.60
C GLY A 290 0.71 -19.02 5.57
N ASP A 291 2.04 -18.93 5.55
CA ASP A 291 2.91 -19.66 6.49
C ASP A 291 2.66 -19.22 7.94
N LEU A 292 2.52 -17.91 8.19
CA LEU A 292 2.29 -17.36 9.52
C LEU A 292 0.93 -17.79 10.08
N ALA A 293 -0.11 -17.82 9.24
CA ALA A 293 -1.45 -18.26 9.60
C ALA A 293 -1.47 -19.75 9.98
N ALA A 294 -0.72 -20.59 9.25
CA ALA A 294 -0.57 -22.01 9.61
C ALA A 294 0.15 -22.22 10.96
N THR A 295 0.78 -21.19 11.51
CA THR A 295 1.52 -21.23 12.79
C THR A 295 0.80 -20.54 13.96
N GLU A 296 -0.50 -20.23 13.84
CA GLU A 296 -1.31 -19.60 14.90
C GLU A 296 -1.19 -20.31 16.26
N GLY A 297 -0.84 -21.60 16.26
CA GLY A 297 -0.52 -22.37 17.47
C GLY A 297 -1.77 -22.59 18.31
N THR A 298 -1.64 -22.52 19.64
CA THR A 298 -2.76 -22.65 20.59
C THR A 298 -3.35 -21.30 21.03
N ALA A 299 -2.90 -20.20 20.43
CA ALA A 299 -3.40 -18.88 20.79
C ALA A 299 -4.83 -18.70 20.27
N ASP A 300 -5.69 -18.07 21.08
CA ASP A 300 -6.98 -17.57 20.59
C ASP A 300 -6.77 -16.55 19.46
N ARG A 301 -7.72 -16.54 18.51
CA ARG A 301 -7.75 -15.65 17.35
C ARG A 301 -7.62 -14.18 17.73
N ALA A 302 -8.26 -13.70 18.79
CA ALA A 302 -8.14 -12.30 19.20
C ALA A 302 -6.71 -11.99 19.68
N ALA A 303 -6.08 -12.90 20.43
CA ALA A 303 -4.67 -12.78 20.81
C ALA A 303 -3.73 -12.81 19.60
N TYR A 304 -3.98 -13.66 18.60
CA TYR A 304 -3.21 -13.70 17.36
C TYR A 304 -3.32 -12.36 16.59
N ARG A 305 -4.55 -11.85 16.39
CA ARG A 305 -4.82 -10.57 15.72
C ARG A 305 -4.13 -9.38 16.39
N LEU A 306 -4.24 -9.29 17.71
CA LEU A 306 -3.57 -8.23 18.49
C LEU A 306 -2.04 -8.43 18.44
N GLY A 307 -1.56 -9.65 18.62
CA GLY A 307 -0.13 -9.98 18.60
C GLY A 307 0.57 -9.61 17.28
N MET A 308 -0.09 -9.89 16.15
CA MET A 308 0.38 -9.50 14.82
C MET A 308 0.53 -7.97 14.69
N ARG A 309 -0.44 -7.20 15.19
CA ARG A 309 -0.37 -5.72 15.19
C ARG A 309 0.68 -5.19 16.19
N LEU A 310 0.81 -5.79 17.38
CA LEU A 310 1.89 -5.45 18.32
C LEU A 310 3.27 -5.66 17.69
N TYR A 311 3.43 -6.71 16.89
CA TYR A 311 4.67 -7.01 16.22
C TYR A 311 4.93 -6.08 15.02
N PHE A 312 4.04 -6.06 14.03
CA PHE A 312 4.26 -5.32 12.78
C PHE A 312 4.08 -3.80 12.91
N THR A 313 3.20 -3.33 13.80
CA THR A 313 2.95 -1.90 14.02
C THR A 313 3.81 -1.35 15.16
N GLY A 314 3.85 -2.05 16.29
CA GLY A 314 4.60 -1.61 17.47
C GLY A 314 6.09 -1.93 17.39
N THR A 315 6.45 -3.20 17.21
CA THR A 315 7.84 -3.67 17.35
C THR A 315 8.69 -3.35 16.13
N LEU A 316 8.19 -3.62 14.92
CA LEU A 316 8.86 -3.28 13.67
C LEU A 316 8.65 -1.82 13.24
N HIS A 317 7.83 -1.04 13.97
CA HIS A 317 7.54 0.39 13.79
C HIS A 317 7.54 0.92 12.34
N ARG A 318 7.57 2.24 12.12
CA ARG A 318 7.50 2.78 10.75
C ARG A 318 8.75 2.45 9.93
N ARG A 319 9.93 2.73 10.50
CA ARG A 319 11.24 2.75 9.84
C ARG A 319 12.21 1.68 10.35
N SER A 320 11.75 0.60 10.98
CA SER A 320 12.68 -0.42 11.46
C SER A 320 13.40 -1.09 10.30
N ALA A 321 14.71 -1.25 10.46
CA ALA A 321 15.53 -2.11 9.62
C ALA A 321 15.66 -3.53 10.19
N GLN A 322 14.97 -3.84 11.30
CA GLN A 322 15.08 -5.16 11.93
C GLN A 322 14.50 -6.25 11.03
N PRO A 323 15.20 -7.38 10.87
CA PRO A 323 14.68 -8.51 10.13
C PRO A 323 13.47 -9.12 10.82
N PHE A 324 12.66 -9.83 10.05
CA PHE A 324 11.59 -10.66 10.58
C PHE A 324 12.14 -11.73 11.52
N ARG A 325 11.52 -11.88 12.70
CA ARG A 325 11.91 -12.85 13.74
C ARG A 325 10.67 -13.54 14.30
N MET A 326 10.42 -14.77 13.87
CA MET A 326 9.33 -15.61 14.38
C MET A 326 9.29 -15.70 15.92
N PRO A 327 10.41 -15.87 16.66
CA PRO A 327 10.36 -15.90 18.13
C PRO A 327 9.85 -14.60 18.76
N LEU A 328 10.11 -13.45 18.13
CA LEU A 328 9.63 -12.17 18.64
C LEU A 328 8.14 -11.97 18.35
N LEU A 329 7.66 -12.41 17.17
CA LEU A 329 6.24 -12.46 16.88
C LEU A 329 5.48 -13.33 17.90
N ARG A 330 5.98 -14.54 18.19
CA ARG A 330 5.39 -15.43 19.21
C ARG A 330 5.33 -14.77 20.60
N ARG A 331 6.37 -14.01 20.98
CA ARG A 331 6.34 -13.21 22.23
C ARG A 331 5.27 -12.12 22.20
N CYS A 332 5.06 -11.46 21.07
CA CYS A 332 3.98 -10.47 20.90
C CYS A 332 2.60 -11.12 21.03
N VAL A 333 2.38 -12.30 20.43
CA VAL A 333 1.13 -13.07 20.57
C VAL A 333 0.90 -13.50 22.03
N GLY A 334 1.92 -14.04 22.69
CA GLY A 334 1.83 -14.40 24.12
C GLY A 334 1.56 -13.19 25.02
N ARG A 335 2.10 -12.01 24.69
CA ARG A 335 1.76 -10.75 25.37
C ARG A 335 0.32 -10.35 25.12
N ALA A 336 -0.16 -10.44 23.88
CA ALA A 336 -1.54 -10.12 23.53
C ALA A 336 -2.53 -11.01 24.30
N ALA A 337 -2.27 -12.31 24.40
CA ALA A 337 -3.08 -13.23 25.20
C ALA A 337 -3.18 -12.79 26.67
N ARG A 338 -2.05 -12.41 27.29
CA ARG A 338 -2.03 -11.90 28.67
C ARG A 338 -2.81 -10.58 28.81
N LEU A 339 -2.68 -9.66 27.86
CA LEU A 339 -3.42 -8.39 27.88
C LEU A 339 -4.93 -8.59 27.76
N LEU A 340 -5.37 -9.57 26.95
CA LEU A 340 -6.79 -9.84 26.73
C LEU A 340 -7.42 -10.64 27.88
N GLY A 341 -6.64 -11.49 28.55
CA GLY A 341 -7.07 -12.29 29.71
C GLY A 341 -7.07 -11.55 31.04
N GLN A 342 -6.59 -10.30 31.09
CA GLN A 342 -6.74 -9.46 32.28
C GLN A 342 -8.20 -9.03 32.45
N THR A 343 -8.80 -9.37 33.58
CA THR A 343 -10.07 -8.79 34.00
C THR A 343 -9.86 -7.30 34.31
N PRO A 344 -10.73 -6.39 33.84
CA PRO A 344 -10.70 -5.01 34.31
C PRO A 344 -10.73 -5.01 35.84
N ALA A 345 -9.79 -4.32 36.49
CA ALA A 345 -9.85 -4.20 37.93
C ALA A 345 -11.11 -3.40 38.29
N ASP A 346 -12.07 -4.06 38.95
CA ASP A 346 -13.24 -3.42 39.53
C ASP A 346 -12.74 -2.33 40.50
N GLY A 347 -12.94 -1.05 40.16
CA GLY A 347 -12.69 0.04 41.12
C GLY A 347 -11.95 1.28 40.65
N THR A 348 -11.69 1.48 39.35
CA THR A 348 -11.30 2.83 38.86
C THR A 348 -12.43 3.50 38.10
N SER A 349 -13.50 3.82 38.83
CA SER A 349 -14.60 4.69 38.42
C SER A 349 -14.18 6.17 38.33
N GLY A 350 -12.97 6.44 37.82
CA GLY A 350 -12.64 7.75 37.28
C GLY A 350 -13.22 7.83 35.87
N SER A 351 -13.78 8.97 35.47
CA SER A 351 -14.24 9.20 34.10
C SER A 351 -13.05 9.00 33.14
N ALA A 352 -12.90 7.78 32.61
CA ALA A 352 -11.88 7.48 31.63
C ALA A 352 -12.15 8.37 30.41
N PRO A 353 -11.13 9.08 29.89
CA PRO A 353 -11.32 9.89 28.71
C PRO A 353 -11.88 9.03 27.58
N SER A 354 -12.87 9.55 26.86
CA SER A 354 -13.49 8.82 25.76
C SER A 354 -12.43 8.34 24.75
N LEU A 355 -12.68 7.23 24.06
CA LEU A 355 -11.75 6.74 23.04
C LEU A 355 -11.42 7.83 22.01
N ALA A 356 -12.42 8.62 21.59
CA ALA A 356 -12.23 9.72 20.66
C ALA A 356 -11.28 10.80 21.20
N ALA A 357 -11.37 11.15 22.50
CA ALA A 357 -10.45 12.09 23.13
C ALA A 357 -9.02 11.52 23.18
N THR A 358 -8.87 10.25 23.57
CA THR A 358 -7.58 9.56 23.58
C THR A 358 -6.94 9.52 22.19
N LEU A 359 -7.70 9.13 21.16
CA LEU A 359 -7.23 9.08 19.78
C LEU A 359 -6.91 10.46 19.22
N SER A 360 -7.64 11.50 19.65
CA SER A 360 -7.36 12.88 19.25
C SER A 360 -5.99 13.36 19.71
N LEU A 361 -5.53 12.94 20.90
CA LEU A 361 -4.17 13.22 21.41
C LEU A 361 -3.07 12.47 20.63
N LEU A 362 -3.45 11.41 19.92
CA LEU A 362 -2.57 10.59 19.10
C LEU A 362 -2.57 11.01 17.62
N ARG A 363 -3.31 12.06 17.26
CA ARG A 363 -3.26 12.63 15.91
C ARG A 363 -1.88 13.19 15.61
N THR A 364 -1.45 13.03 14.37
CA THR A 364 -0.27 13.69 13.82
C THR A 364 -0.58 15.15 13.52
N GLN A 365 0.45 15.94 13.22
CA GLN A 365 0.27 17.32 12.74
C GLN A 365 -0.55 17.37 11.43
N GLN A 366 -0.51 16.29 10.66
CA GLN A 366 -1.29 16.14 9.43
C GLN A 366 -2.73 15.70 9.71
N GLY A 367 -3.05 15.26 10.93
CA GLY A 367 -4.43 15.05 11.38
C GLY A 367 -4.95 13.61 11.29
N TYR A 368 -4.14 12.62 10.93
CA TYR A 368 -4.47 11.20 11.04
C TYR A 368 -3.98 10.63 12.38
N VAL A 369 -4.59 9.55 12.88
CA VAL A 369 -4.12 8.88 14.11
C VAL A 369 -2.87 8.06 13.79
N ASP A 370 -1.77 8.27 14.53
CA ASP A 370 -0.52 7.55 14.33
C ASP A 370 -0.63 6.08 14.82
N PRO A 371 -0.55 5.06 13.93
CA PRO A 371 -0.68 3.66 14.32
C PRO A 371 0.40 3.22 15.31
N TYR A 372 1.63 3.70 15.16
CA TYR A 372 2.72 3.32 16.05
C TYR A 372 2.52 3.90 17.45
N ARG A 373 2.16 5.19 17.57
CA ARG A 373 1.92 5.79 18.90
C ARG A 373 0.77 5.08 19.61
N LEU A 374 -0.29 4.74 18.89
CA LEU A 374 -1.42 3.97 19.43
C LEU A 374 -1.00 2.56 19.88
N THR A 375 -0.23 1.84 19.05
CA THR A 375 0.22 0.48 19.40
C THR A 375 1.26 0.50 20.53
N ALA A 376 2.16 1.48 20.56
CA ALA A 376 3.16 1.65 21.60
C ALA A 376 2.53 1.91 22.97
N ALA A 377 1.39 2.61 23.04
CA ALA A 377 0.64 2.79 24.28
C ALA A 377 0.18 1.45 24.89
N LEU A 378 -0.14 0.44 24.06
CA LEU A 378 -0.47 -0.93 24.50
C LEU A 378 0.75 -1.74 24.97
N LEU A 379 1.96 -1.30 24.59
CA LEU A 379 3.21 -1.96 24.99
C LEU A 379 3.79 -1.40 26.30
N GLY A 380 3.22 -0.32 26.83
CA GLY A 380 3.68 0.32 28.07
C GLY A 380 3.65 -0.61 29.29
N ARG A 381 4.46 -0.31 30.32
CA ARG A 381 4.55 -1.10 31.56
C ARG A 381 3.26 -1.11 32.39
N ARG A 382 2.38 -0.13 32.20
CA ARG A 382 1.11 0.04 32.93
C ARG A 382 -0.12 -0.11 32.02
N SER A 383 0.02 -0.77 30.87
CA SER A 383 -1.14 -1.03 30.00
C SER A 383 -2.07 -2.04 30.68
N GLY A 384 -3.24 -1.59 31.12
CA GLY A 384 -4.35 -2.47 31.50
C GLY A 384 -4.99 -3.13 30.27
N PRO A 385 -6.03 -3.95 30.46
CA PRO A 385 -6.74 -4.57 29.35
C PRO A 385 -7.28 -3.50 28.40
N PRO A 386 -7.16 -3.68 27.07
CA PRO A 386 -7.70 -2.70 26.13
C PRO A 386 -9.22 -2.65 26.26
N ALA A 387 -9.76 -1.43 26.34
CA ALA A 387 -11.20 -1.19 26.34
C ALA A 387 -11.86 -1.79 25.08
N PRO A 388 -13.15 -2.21 25.13
CA PRO A 388 -13.84 -2.86 24.01
C PRO A 388 -13.72 -2.10 22.68
N GLU A 389 -13.80 -0.77 22.73
CA GLU A 389 -13.73 0.07 21.54
C GLU A 389 -12.34 0.11 20.92
N LEU A 390 -11.30 -0.02 21.74
CA LEU A 390 -9.91 -0.16 21.31
C LEU A 390 -9.64 -1.57 20.79
N ARG A 391 -10.24 -2.60 21.39
CA ARG A 391 -10.20 -3.98 20.85
C ARG A 391 -10.74 -4.01 19.43
N ALA A 392 -11.86 -3.34 19.14
CA ALA A 392 -12.42 -3.26 17.78
C ALA A 392 -11.50 -2.62 16.72
N ILE A 393 -10.40 -1.95 17.10
CA ILE A 393 -9.36 -1.47 16.17
C ILE A 393 -8.34 -2.59 15.87
N TYR A 394 -8.07 -3.47 16.84
CA TYR A 394 -6.97 -4.44 16.81
C TYR A 394 -7.36 -5.90 16.62
N THR A 395 -8.60 -6.26 16.96
CA THR A 395 -9.16 -7.62 16.94
C THR A 395 -10.43 -7.63 16.13
#